data_AF-A0A3B8ITC9-F1
#
_entry.id   AF-A0A3B8ITC9-F1
#
_cell.length_a   1.000
_cell.length_b   1.000
_cell.length_c   1.000
_cell.angle_alpha   90.00
_cell.angle_beta   90.00
_cell.angle_gamma   90.00
#
_symmetry.space_group_name_H-M   'P 1'
#
loop_
_entity.id
_entity.type
_entity.pdbx_description
1 polymer ?
#
loop_
_entity_poly.entity_id
_entity_poly.type
_entity_poly.pdbx_seq_one_letter_code
_entity_poly.pdbx_strand_id
1 'polypeptide(L)'
;MRIQSTKQLPSLNELKEILSQRFSGQYSVKTFGAGRKSILVGKSTLIGAEISIHKNEVSIASSPPSVFGGILMTLGMTELALFIFPFFFKHKSGYRTLEREIGLFLQHQYC
;
A
#
# COMPACT_ATOMS: atom_id res chain seq x y z
N MET A 1 2.46 -8.50 -2.90
CA MET A 1 3.38 -8.70 -4.03
C MET A 1 4.78 -8.29 -3.60
N ARG A 2 5.79 -9.04 -4.02
CA ARG A 2 7.20 -8.72 -3.78
C ARG A 2 7.89 -8.54 -5.14
N ILE A 3 8.69 -7.51 -5.26
CA ILE A 3 9.42 -7.17 -6.48
C ILE A 3 10.89 -7.08 -6.10
N GLN A 4 11.71 -7.92 -6.73
CA GLN A 4 13.17 -7.82 -6.61
C GLN A 4 13.66 -6.85 -7.67
N SER A 5 14.36 -5.80 -7.25
CA SER A 5 14.96 -4.84 -8.16
C SER A 5 16.36 -5.29 -8.54
N THR A 6 16.76 -5.11 -9.80
CA THR A 6 18.16 -5.25 -10.23
C THR A 6 18.88 -3.89 -10.24
N LYS A 7 18.12 -2.79 -10.28
CA LYS A 7 18.60 -1.40 -10.23
C LYS A 7 18.57 -0.86 -8.80
N GLN A 8 19.40 0.16 -8.54
CA GLN A 8 19.40 0.89 -7.27
C GLN A 8 18.01 1.47 -7.01
N LEU A 9 17.37 1.01 -5.93
CA LEU A 9 16.05 1.50 -5.54
C LEU A 9 16.14 2.93 -5.01
N PRO A 10 15.14 3.77 -5.33
CA PRO A 10 15.05 5.13 -4.82
C PRO A 10 14.90 5.12 -3.30
N SER A 11 15.29 6.21 -2.66
CA SER A 11 15.00 6.40 -1.25
C SER A 11 13.48 6.41 -1.01
N LEU A 12 13.04 6.11 0.21
CA LEU A 12 11.60 6.07 0.52
C LEU A 12 10.90 7.43 0.28
N ASN A 13 11.63 8.54 0.46
CA ASN A 13 11.11 9.88 0.17
C ASN A 13 11.01 10.14 -1.33
N GLU A 14 12.02 9.76 -2.12
CA GLU A 14 11.96 9.84 -3.59
C GLU A 14 10.83 8.98 -4.13
N LEU A 15 10.68 7.75 -3.64
CA LEU A 15 9.60 6.87 -4.07
C LEU A 15 8.23 7.49 -3.76
N LYS A 16 8.08 8.12 -2.59
CA LYS A 16 6.86 8.83 -2.22
C LYS A 16 6.58 9.97 -3.20
N GLU A 17 7.56 10.78 -3.55
CA GLU A 17 7.40 11.87 -4.50
C GLU A 17 7.03 11.36 -5.89
N ILE A 18 7.73 10.34 -6.39
CA ILE A 18 7.45 9.71 -7.68
C ILE A 18 6.02 9.18 -7.72
N LEU A 19 5.59 8.44 -6.69
CA LEU A 19 4.23 7.91 -6.60
C LEU A 19 3.19 9.03 -6.48
N SER A 20 3.49 10.07 -5.69
CA SER A 20 2.59 11.21 -5.52
C SER A 20 2.45 12.03 -6.80
N GLN A 21 3.50 12.16 -7.61
CA GLN A 21 3.47 12.82 -8.90
C GLN A 21 2.72 11.95 -9.92
N ARG A 22 3.06 10.66 -10.01
CA ARG A 22 2.50 9.72 -10.99
C ARG A 22 1.00 9.52 -10.80
N PHE A 23 0.55 9.43 -9.55
CA PHE A 23 -0.85 9.18 -9.19
C PHE A 23 -1.53 10.43 -8.60
N SER A 24 -1.00 11.61 -8.90
CA SER A 24 -1.58 12.88 -8.46
C SER A 24 -3.05 12.97 -8.86
N GLY A 25 -3.90 13.33 -7.90
CA GLY A 25 -5.35 13.43 -8.10
C GLY A 25 -6.13 12.11 -8.09
N GLN A 26 -5.46 10.95 -8.10
CA GLN A 26 -6.12 9.64 -8.04
C GLN A 26 -5.88 8.94 -6.71
N TYR A 27 -4.64 8.93 -6.22
CA TYR A 27 -4.25 8.22 -5.00
C TYR A 27 -3.68 9.17 -3.95
N SER A 28 -4.01 8.91 -2.69
CA SER A 28 -3.37 9.54 -1.54
C SER A 28 -2.09 8.80 -1.20
N VAL A 29 -0.99 9.51 -1.02
CA VAL A 29 0.32 8.90 -0.71
C VAL A 29 0.85 9.49 0.60
N LYS A 30 1.02 8.67 1.63
CA LYS A 30 1.48 9.10 2.96
C LYS A 30 2.55 8.16 3.49
N THR A 31 3.50 8.66 4.27
CA THR A 31 4.45 7.81 5.01
C THR A 31 3.75 7.15 6.19
N PHE A 32 4.01 5.87 6.44
CA PHE A 32 3.42 5.08 7.51
C PHE A 32 4.49 4.32 8.30
N GLY A 33 4.16 3.95 9.55
CA GLY A 33 5.05 3.22 10.46
C GLY A 33 6.01 4.09 11.29
N ALA A 34 6.38 3.58 12.47
CA ALA A 34 7.37 4.21 13.35
C ALA A 34 8.75 4.27 12.66
N GLY A 35 9.25 5.49 12.46
CA GLY A 35 10.50 5.73 11.72
C GLY A 35 10.35 5.78 10.19
N ARG A 36 9.14 5.98 9.65
CA ARG A 36 8.87 6.17 8.20
C ARG A 36 9.40 5.02 7.33
N LYS A 37 9.15 3.78 7.76
CA LYS A 37 9.67 2.58 7.09
C LYS A 37 8.83 2.13 5.89
N SER A 38 7.62 2.67 5.74
CA SER A 38 6.72 2.34 4.63
C SER A 38 5.94 3.55 4.11
N ILE A 39 5.37 3.37 2.92
CA ILE A 39 4.50 4.33 2.24
C ILE A 39 3.13 3.69 2.10
N LEU A 40 2.09 4.35 2.58
CA LEU A 40 0.71 3.96 2.37
C LEU A 40 0.15 4.72 1.17
N VAL A 41 -0.28 3.98 0.17
CA VAL A 41 -0.98 4.48 -1.04
C VAL A 41 -2.45 4.11 -0.91
N GLY A 42 -3.32 5.09 -0.73
CA GLY A 42 -4.76 4.90 -0.60
C GLY A 42 -5.52 5.39 -1.83
N LYS A 43 -6.28 4.52 -2.48
CA LYS A 43 -7.21 4.86 -3.57
C LYS A 43 -8.56 5.36 -3.06
N SER A 44 -9.01 4.83 -1.93
CA SER A 44 -10.22 5.26 -1.24
C SER A 44 -10.02 5.09 0.26
N THR A 45 -11.02 5.44 1.07
CA THR A 45 -11.02 5.24 2.53
C THR A 45 -10.88 3.77 2.96
N LEU A 46 -11.09 2.85 2.03
CA LEU A 46 -11.09 1.41 2.26
C LEU A 46 -9.97 0.71 1.47
N ILE A 47 -9.71 1.14 0.23
CA ILE A 47 -8.74 0.49 -0.65
C ILE A 47 -7.39 1.19 -0.53
N GLY A 48 -6.38 0.47 -0.07
CA GLY A 48 -5.01 0.94 0.01
C GLY A 48 -3.97 -0.18 -0.12
N ALA A 49 -2.72 0.25 -0.23
CA ALA A 49 -1.56 -0.61 -0.26
C ALA A 49 -0.43 0.04 0.55
N GLU A 50 0.22 -0.77 1.38
CA GLU A 50 1.47 -0.43 2.04
C GLU A 50 2.65 -0.91 1.18
N ILE A 51 3.58 0.00 0.91
CA ILE A 51 4.79 -0.24 0.17
C ILE A 51 5.97 -0.07 1.13
N SER A 52 6.80 -1.09 1.23
CA SER A 52 8.03 -1.05 2.03
C SER A 52 9.22 -1.41 1.15
N ILE A 53 10.33 -0.71 1.36
CA ILE A 53 11.59 -0.98 0.67
C ILE A 53 12.54 -1.61 1.68
N HIS A 54 13.08 -2.78 1.36
CA HIS A 54 14.11 -3.43 2.15
C HIS A 54 15.29 -3.83 1.26
N LYS A 55 16.42 -3.13 1.41
CA LYS A 55 17.63 -3.31 0.57
C LYS A 55 17.29 -3.25 -0.92
N ASN A 56 17.18 -4.41 -1.58
CA ASN A 56 16.89 -4.52 -3.00
C ASN A 56 15.49 -5.07 -3.34
N GLU A 57 14.61 -5.12 -2.34
CA GLU A 57 13.27 -5.67 -2.46
C GLU A 57 12.22 -4.61 -2.13
N VAL A 58 11.18 -4.54 -2.97
CA VAL A 58 9.97 -3.77 -2.69
C VAL A 58 8.84 -4.74 -2.36
N SER A 59 8.31 -4.60 -1.15
CA SER A 59 7.14 -5.33 -0.69
C SER A 59 5.91 -4.44 -0.75
N ILE A 60 4.90 -4.87 -1.51
CA ILE A 60 3.59 -4.24 -1.62
C ILE A 60 2.59 -5.14 -0.91
N ALA A 61 1.97 -4.67 0.17
CA ALA A 61 0.93 -5.37 0.90
C ALA A 61 -0.38 -4.60 0.80
N SER A 62 -1.48 -5.28 0.48
CA SER A 62 -2.80 -4.63 0.53
C SER A 62 -3.13 -4.29 1.98
N SER A 63 -3.41 -3.03 2.27
CA SER A 63 -3.78 -2.58 3.60
C SER A 63 -4.87 -1.51 3.52
N PRO A 64 -5.88 -1.54 4.41
CA PRO A 64 -6.82 -0.44 4.50
C PRO A 64 -6.08 0.82 4.98
N PRO A 65 -6.43 2.01 4.47
CA PRO A 65 -5.83 3.26 4.93
C PRO A 65 -6.00 3.45 6.44
N SER A 66 -4.98 4.05 7.07
CA SER A 66 -4.72 4.12 8.51
C SER A 66 -5.90 4.47 9.44
N VAL A 67 -6.95 5.14 8.95
CA VAL A 67 -8.14 5.45 9.76
C VAL A 67 -8.92 4.17 10.12
N PHE A 68 -9.09 3.25 9.16
CA PHE A 68 -9.78 1.99 9.43
C PHE A 68 -8.88 1.00 10.18
N GLY A 69 -7.58 0.99 9.90
CA GLY A 69 -6.61 0.16 10.61
C GLY A 69 -6.49 0.51 12.10
N GLY A 70 -6.56 1.79 12.45
CA GLY A 70 -6.56 2.25 13.84
C GLY A 70 -7.83 1.82 14.60
N ILE A 71 -8.99 1.97 13.98
CA ILE A 71 -10.30 1.51 14.50
C ILE A 71 -10.29 -0.02 14.68
N LEU A 72 -9.75 -0.76 13.71
CA LEU A 72 -9.58 -2.21 13.74
C LEU A 72 -8.67 -2.70 14.89
N MET A 73 -7.58 -1.98 15.16
CA MET A 73 -6.63 -2.33 16.22
C MET A 73 -7.15 -1.94 17.61
N THR A 74 -7.95 -0.88 17.74
CA THR A 74 -8.54 -0.46 19.02
C THR A 74 -9.81 -1.24 19.38
N LEU A 75 -10.61 -1.68 18.39
CA LEU A 75 -11.81 -2.49 18.59
C LEU A 75 -11.49 -3.99 18.46
N GLY A 76 -10.53 -4.43 19.27
CA GLY A 76 -9.99 -5.77 19.29
C GLY A 76 -11.05 -6.87 19.21
N MET A 77 -10.94 -7.62 18.11
CA MET A 77 -11.02 -9.08 18.00
C MET A 77 -12.40 -9.75 18.10
N THR A 78 -12.70 -10.53 17.06
CA THR A 78 -13.86 -11.44 16.85
C THR A 78 -15.14 -10.85 16.25
N GLU A 79 -15.88 -9.95 16.88
CA GLU A 79 -17.24 -9.64 16.41
C GLU A 79 -17.31 -8.83 15.11
N LEU A 80 -16.44 -7.82 14.95
CA LEU A 80 -16.38 -7.03 13.71
C LEU A 80 -15.64 -7.76 12.58
N ALA A 81 -14.88 -8.82 12.87
CA ALA A 81 -14.21 -9.61 11.83
C ALA A 81 -15.24 -10.21 10.85
N LEU A 82 -16.43 -10.60 11.33
CA LEU A 82 -17.53 -11.08 10.49
C LEU A 82 -18.11 -10.00 9.55
N PHE A 83 -18.01 -8.72 9.92
CA PHE A 83 -18.43 -7.61 9.06
C PHE A 83 -17.32 -7.20 8.08
N ILE A 84 -16.07 -7.33 8.50
CA ILE A 84 -14.90 -6.89 7.74
C ILE A 84 -14.48 -7.95 6.72
N PHE A 85 -14.63 -9.23 7.03
CA PHE A 85 -14.30 -10.35 6.13
C PHE A 85 -15.10 -10.30 4.80
N PRO A 86 -16.45 -10.25 4.78
CA PRO A 86 -17.19 -10.11 3.52
C PRO A 86 -16.86 -8.81 2.80
N PHE A 87 -16.50 -7.75 3.53
CA PHE A 87 -16.09 -6.47 2.96
C PHE A 87 -14.74 -6.56 2.23
N PHE A 88 -13.74 -7.20 2.85
CA PHE A 88 -12.45 -7.51 2.21
C PHE A 88 -12.62 -8.41 1.00
N PHE A 89 -13.49 -9.43 1.09
CA PHE A 89 -13.76 -10.31 -0.04
C PHE A 89 -14.47 -9.58 -1.18
N LYS A 90 -15.43 -8.69 -0.89
CA LYS A 90 -16.15 -7.89 -1.88
C LYS A 90 -15.25 -6.87 -2.58
N HIS A 91 -14.30 -6.29 -1.86
CA HIS A 91 -13.34 -5.30 -2.41
C HIS A 91 -12.00 -5.90 -2.85
N LYS A 92 -11.84 -7.23 -2.81
CA LYS A 92 -10.62 -7.95 -3.19
C LYS A 92 -10.12 -7.61 -4.59
N SER A 93 -11.03 -7.36 -5.53
CA SER A 93 -10.68 -6.92 -6.89
C SER A 93 -10.00 -5.55 -6.88
N GLY A 94 -10.51 -4.59 -6.11
CA GLY A 94 -9.95 -3.24 -5.99
C GLY A 94 -8.54 -3.23 -5.39
N TYR A 95 -8.30 -4.02 -4.34
CA TYR A 95 -6.96 -4.18 -3.77
C TYR A 95 -5.98 -4.81 -4.76
N ARG A 96 -6.43 -5.84 -5.50
CA ARG A 96 -5.60 -6.48 -6.54
C ARG A 96 -5.29 -5.54 -7.71
N THR A 97 -6.24 -4.71 -8.12
CA THR A 97 -6.01 -3.73 -9.19
C THR A 97 -4.99 -2.69 -8.74
N LEU A 98 -5.12 -2.15 -7.52
CA LEU A 98 -4.15 -1.21 -6.96
C LEU A 98 -2.74 -1.83 -6.86
N GLU A 99 -2.65 -3.05 -6.30
CA GLU A 99 -1.40 -3.79 -6.18
C GLU A 99 -0.75 -4.04 -7.54
N ARG A 100 -1.53 -4.40 -8.56
CA ARG A 100 -1.04 -4.60 -9.94
C ARG A 100 -0.58 -3.30 -10.58
N GLU A 101 -1.35 -2.21 -10.48
CA GLU A 101 -0.96 -0.93 -11.08
C GLU A 101 0.36 -0.41 -10.50
N ILE A 102 0.50 -0.46 -9.17
CA ILE A 102 1.73 -0.07 -8.48
C ILE A 102 2.87 -1.04 -8.86
N GLY A 103 2.59 -2.35 -8.86
CA GLY A 103 3.58 -3.36 -9.16
C GLY A 103 4.12 -3.28 -10.58
N LEU A 104 3.25 -3.11 -11.57
CA LEU A 104 3.63 -2.94 -12.98
C LEU A 104 4.46 -1.67 -13.19
N PHE A 105 4.09 -0.57 -12.54
CA PHE A 105 4.87 0.66 -12.58
C PHE A 105 6.29 0.47 -12.03
N LEU A 106 6.39 -0.14 -10.84
CA LEU A 106 7.70 -0.39 -10.21
C LEU A 106 8.55 -1.37 -10.99
N GLN A 107 7.94 -2.41 -11.56
CA GLN A 107 8.63 -3.37 -12.40
C GLN A 107 9.16 -2.72 -13.68
N HIS A 108 8.36 -1.90 -14.37
CA HIS A 108 8.80 -1.18 -15.57
C HIS A 108 9.95 -0.21 -15.28
N GLN A 109 9.93 0.44 -14.12
CA GLN A 109 10.93 1.45 -13.77
C GLN A 109 12.24 0.84 -13.25
N TYR A 110 12.16 -0.24 -12.46
CA TYR A 110 13.29 -0.74 -11.66
C TYR A 110 13.73 -2.18 -11.96
N CYS A 111 12.96 -2.94 -12.73
CA CYS A 111 13.44 -4.17 -13.37
C CYS A 111 13.92 -3.87 -14.81
#